data_AF-X6NWG3-F1
#
_entry.id   AF-X6NWG3-F1
#
_cell.length_a   1.000
_cell.length_b   1.000
_cell.length_c   1.000
_cell.angle_alpha   90.00
_cell.angle_beta   90.00
_cell.angle_gamma   90.00
#
_symmetry.space_group_name_H-M   'P 1'
#
loop_
_entity.id
_entity.type
_entity.pdbx_description
1 polymer ?
#
loop_
_entity_poly.entity_id
_entity_poly.type
_entity_poly.pdbx_seq_one_letter_code
_entity_poly.pdbx_strand_id
1 'polypeptide(L)'
;IAPDLSDAELYSIADVVRTVGIDGIIVTNTSVMRPESLKDHKHGSETGGLSGQPLFSRSNEVLKKLYLYTNGSVPLIGVGGIMRTIDVYEKILCGASLVQVYTGLVFNGPVLMKRMLRELGQHSEKDGFKTLQEAVGFKVREEYRIGLLQDGMTPEEAELLHIFEINKIISQTFNCPIFVFLLYHLLCISSLLLIKKKV
;
A
#
# COMPACT_ATOMS: atom_id res chain seq x y z
N ILE A 1 -7.47 0.39 12.61
CA ILE A 1 -7.35 -1.04 12.97
C ILE A 1 -6.05 -1.33 13.71
N ALA A 2 -5.93 -2.47 14.40
CA ALA A 2 -4.72 -2.87 15.12
C ALA A 2 -3.66 -3.48 14.17
N PRO A 3 -2.36 -3.39 14.51
CA PRO A 3 -1.27 -4.00 13.76
C PRO A 3 -1.14 -5.52 14.00
N ASP A 4 -1.78 -6.03 15.05
CA ASP A 4 -1.60 -7.39 15.56
C ASP A 4 -2.54 -8.42 14.90
N LEU A 5 -3.15 -8.05 13.77
CA LEU A 5 -4.10 -8.87 13.03
C LEU A 5 -3.39 -9.86 12.11
N SER A 6 -3.96 -11.05 11.98
CA SER A 6 -3.56 -12.06 11.01
C SER A 6 -3.93 -11.64 9.59
N ASP A 7 -3.34 -12.32 8.60
CA ASP A 7 -3.60 -12.09 7.18
C ASP A 7 -5.08 -12.29 6.82
N ALA A 8 -5.67 -13.37 7.34
CA ALA A 8 -7.08 -13.70 7.12
C ALA A 8 -8.03 -12.64 7.72
N GLU A 9 -7.70 -12.09 8.90
CA GLU A 9 -8.47 -11.01 9.50
C GLU A 9 -8.36 -9.71 8.68
N LEU A 10 -7.15 -9.37 8.20
CA LEU A 10 -6.95 -8.20 7.35
C LEU A 10 -7.72 -8.32 6.03
N TYR A 11 -7.71 -9.51 5.41
CA TYR A 11 -8.49 -9.78 4.21
C TYR A 11 -10.00 -9.64 4.46
N SER A 12 -10.49 -10.25 5.55
CA SER A 12 -11.91 -10.17 5.93
C SER A 12 -12.35 -8.71 6.18
N ILE A 13 -11.50 -7.91 6.84
CA ILE A 13 -11.76 -6.48 7.05
C ILE A 13 -11.82 -5.74 5.71
N ALA A 14 -10.86 -5.99 4.80
CA ALA A 14 -10.83 -5.33 3.50
C ALA A 14 -12.08 -5.62 2.66
N ASP A 15 -12.57 -6.86 2.69
CA ASP A 15 -13.80 -7.28 2.01
C ASP A 15 -15.04 -6.56 2.56
N VAL A 16 -15.16 -6.48 3.90
CA VAL A 16 -16.25 -5.74 4.56
C VAL A 16 -16.21 -4.25 4.22
N VAL A 17 -15.03 -3.63 4.29
CA VAL A 17 -14.85 -2.19 4.00
C VAL A 17 -15.29 -1.88 2.57
N ARG A 18 -14.90 -2.71 1.60
CA ARG A 18 -15.33 -2.57 0.21
C ARG A 18 -16.83 -2.77 0.03
N THR A 19 -17.41 -3.77 0.69
CA THR A 19 -18.82 -4.11 0.56
C THR A 19 -19.74 -3.06 1.17
N VAL A 20 -19.36 -2.47 2.30
CA VAL A 20 -20.15 -1.48 3.03
C VAL A 20 -19.95 -0.06 2.48
N GLY A 21 -18.86 0.19 1.75
CA GLY A 21 -18.53 1.52 1.23
C GLY A 21 -17.96 2.44 2.31
N ILE A 22 -17.03 1.93 3.12
CA ILE A 22 -16.31 2.74 4.12
C ILE A 22 -15.35 3.73 3.42
N ASP A 23 -15.38 5.00 3.84
CA ASP A 23 -14.62 6.09 3.20
C ASP A 23 -13.10 6.05 3.44
N GLY A 24 -12.63 5.29 4.44
CA GLY A 24 -11.22 5.18 4.73
C GLY A 24 -10.88 4.36 5.96
N ILE A 25 -9.61 3.96 6.08
CA ILE A 25 -9.11 3.13 7.18
C ILE A 25 -7.86 3.75 7.80
N ILE A 26 -7.83 3.90 9.12
CA ILE A 26 -6.61 4.26 9.86
C ILE A 26 -5.79 3.00 10.19
N VAL A 27 -4.51 3.02 9.80
CA VAL A 27 -3.59 1.87 9.81
C VAL A 27 -2.22 2.33 10.35
N THR A 28 -1.85 2.13 11.61
CA THR A 28 -2.48 1.28 12.64
C THR A 28 -2.62 1.98 14.00
N ASN A 29 -3.39 1.37 14.91
CA ASN A 29 -3.30 1.64 16.34
C ASN A 29 -1.97 1.10 16.93
N THR A 30 -1.79 1.22 18.25
CA THR A 30 -0.71 0.62 19.03
C THR A 30 -0.72 -0.91 18.97
N SER A 31 0.41 -1.53 19.28
CA SER A 31 0.58 -3.00 19.29
C SER A 31 0.64 -3.56 20.71
N VAL A 32 0.02 -4.70 20.96
CA VAL A 32 0.23 -5.46 22.20
C VAL A 32 1.48 -6.34 22.14
N MET A 33 2.05 -6.57 20.96
CA MET A 33 3.27 -7.34 20.79
C MET A 33 4.49 -6.57 21.30
N ARG A 34 5.51 -7.31 21.75
CA ARG A 34 6.81 -6.76 22.17
C ARG A 34 7.90 -7.36 21.28
N PRO A 35 8.59 -6.55 20.46
CA PRO A 35 9.70 -7.05 19.66
C PRO A 35 10.85 -7.49 20.56
N GLU A 36 11.65 -8.42 20.05
CA GLU A 36 12.82 -8.97 20.74
C GLU A 36 13.76 -7.89 21.26
N SER A 37 13.93 -6.82 20.48
CA SER A 37 14.78 -5.67 20.80
C SER A 37 14.39 -4.90 22.07
N LEU A 38 13.18 -5.15 22.61
CA LEU A 38 12.71 -4.53 23.85
C LEU A 38 12.71 -5.48 25.05
N LYS A 39 13.09 -6.76 24.90
CA LYS A 39 13.03 -7.74 26.01
C LYS A 39 13.83 -7.31 27.24
N ASP A 40 15.04 -6.81 27.04
CA ASP A 40 15.92 -6.38 28.15
C ASP A 40 15.70 -4.91 28.54
N HIS A 41 14.75 -4.22 27.92
CA HIS A 41 14.44 -2.84 28.28
C HIS A 41 13.68 -2.81 29.61
N LYS A 42 13.99 -1.83 30.48
CA LYS A 42 13.34 -1.67 31.79
C LYS A 42 11.80 -1.63 31.76
N HIS A 43 11.23 -1.19 30.64
CA HIS A 43 9.78 -1.12 30.40
C HIS A 43 9.28 -2.17 29.39
N GLY A 44 10.13 -3.13 28.99
CA GLY A 44 9.83 -4.12 27.96
C GLY A 44 8.67 -5.06 28.31
N SER A 45 8.46 -5.31 29.61
CA SER A 45 7.41 -6.17 30.14
C SER A 45 6.14 -5.42 30.58
N GLU A 46 6.06 -4.10 30.36
CA GLU A 46 4.85 -3.34 30.71
C GLU A 46 3.66 -3.76 29.85
N THR A 47 2.48 -3.78 30.46
CA THR A 47 1.22 -4.06 29.77
C THR A 47 0.73 -2.82 29.00
N GLY A 48 -0.14 -3.04 28.02
CA GLY A 48 -0.72 -1.97 27.20
C GLY A 48 -0.10 -1.84 25.80
N GLY A 49 -0.42 -0.74 25.12
CA GLY A 49 -0.06 -0.51 23.72
C GLY A 49 1.36 0.04 23.51
N LEU A 50 2.16 -0.64 22.71
CA LEU A 50 3.45 -0.16 22.20
C LEU A 50 3.23 0.74 20.98
N SER A 51 3.93 1.88 20.97
CA SER A 51 3.91 2.86 19.88
C SER A 51 5.33 3.25 19.47
N GLY A 52 5.47 4.16 18.49
CA GLY A 52 6.76 4.68 18.07
C GLY A 52 7.55 3.77 17.15
N GLN A 53 8.86 4.01 17.06
CA GLN A 53 9.76 3.41 16.07
C GLN A 53 9.66 1.88 15.96
N PRO A 54 9.50 1.11 17.06
CA PRO A 54 9.37 -0.35 16.97
C PRO A 54 8.17 -0.81 16.13
N LEU A 55 7.15 0.04 16.00
CA LEU A 55 5.93 -0.27 15.23
C LEU A 55 6.08 0.04 13.73
N PHE A 56 7.12 0.74 13.31
CA PHE A 56 7.24 1.28 11.95
C PHE A 56 7.13 0.19 10.87
N SER A 57 7.96 -0.87 10.99
CA SER A 57 7.99 -1.97 10.02
C SER A 57 6.66 -2.72 9.96
N ARG A 58 6.12 -3.13 11.11
CA ARG A 58 4.85 -3.88 11.17
C ARG A 58 3.68 -3.07 10.63
N SER A 59 3.60 -1.78 10.98
CA SER A 59 2.53 -0.92 10.47
C SER A 59 2.64 -0.68 8.96
N ASN A 60 3.85 -0.64 8.37
CA ASN A 60 4.02 -0.62 6.91
C ASN A 60 3.59 -1.93 6.26
N GLU A 61 3.87 -3.08 6.87
CA GLU A 61 3.43 -4.39 6.36
C GLU A 61 1.89 -4.45 6.28
N VAL A 62 1.20 -4.07 7.36
CA VAL A 62 -0.27 -4.04 7.40
C VAL A 62 -0.83 -3.07 6.38
N LEU A 63 -0.19 -1.91 6.20
CA LEU A 63 -0.58 -0.92 5.20
C LEU A 63 -0.48 -1.47 3.77
N LYS A 64 0.63 -2.15 3.42
CA LYS A 64 0.80 -2.80 2.11
C LYS A 64 -0.27 -3.85 1.85
N LYS A 65 -0.55 -4.70 2.84
CA LYS A 65 -1.55 -5.78 2.74
C LYS A 65 -2.95 -5.22 2.52
N LEU A 66 -3.36 -4.22 3.30
CA LEU A 66 -4.66 -3.59 3.11
C LEU A 66 -4.74 -2.87 1.79
N TYR A 67 -3.69 -2.16 1.36
CA TYR A 67 -3.68 -1.52 0.05
C TYR A 67 -3.90 -2.54 -1.06
N LEU A 68 -3.25 -3.71 -0.97
CA LEU A 68 -3.46 -4.83 -1.89
C LEU A 68 -4.88 -5.38 -1.81
N TYR A 69 -5.40 -5.70 -0.63
CA TYR A 69 -6.73 -6.33 -0.49
C TYR A 69 -7.90 -5.38 -0.80
N THR A 70 -7.74 -4.09 -0.51
CA THR A 70 -8.69 -3.05 -0.88
C THR A 70 -8.45 -2.54 -2.28
N ASN A 71 -7.44 -3.04 -3.00
CA ASN A 71 -7.16 -2.67 -4.37
C ASN A 71 -6.88 -1.17 -4.58
N GLY A 72 -6.37 -0.51 -3.55
CA GLY A 72 -6.22 0.94 -3.51
C GLY A 72 -7.54 1.73 -3.65
N SER A 73 -8.70 1.07 -3.62
CA SER A 73 -10.01 1.71 -3.79
C SER A 73 -10.48 2.48 -2.56
N VAL A 74 -9.89 2.18 -1.41
CA VAL A 74 -10.22 2.80 -0.12
C VAL A 74 -9.02 3.60 0.37
N PRO A 75 -9.17 4.91 0.64
CA PRO A 75 -8.11 5.74 1.23
C PRO A 75 -7.58 5.16 2.54
N LEU A 76 -6.26 5.01 2.65
CA LEU A 76 -5.60 4.54 3.86
C LEU A 76 -4.88 5.69 4.57
N ILE A 77 -5.04 5.79 5.88
CA ILE A 77 -4.32 6.74 6.73
C ILE A 77 -3.22 5.99 7.48
N GLY A 78 -1.96 6.21 7.09
CA GLY A 78 -0.78 5.56 7.65
C GLY A 78 -0.35 6.16 8.99
N VAL A 79 -0.19 5.31 10.00
CA VAL A 79 0.19 5.65 11.37
C VAL A 79 1.15 4.58 11.89
N GLY A 80 2.06 4.98 12.79
CA GLY A 80 2.96 4.06 13.49
C GLY A 80 4.43 4.27 13.13
N GLY A 81 5.23 4.64 14.14
CA GLY A 81 6.69 4.72 14.04
C GLY A 81 7.28 5.77 13.12
N ILE A 82 6.54 6.83 12.80
CA ILE A 82 7.00 7.93 11.96
C ILE A 82 7.80 8.92 12.82
N MET A 83 9.10 9.05 12.55
CA MET A 83 10.01 9.92 13.30
C MET A 83 10.63 11.02 12.44
N ARG A 84 10.62 10.86 11.12
CA ARG A 84 11.29 11.75 10.14
C ARG A 84 10.50 11.81 8.83
N THR A 85 10.87 12.75 7.95
CA THR A 85 10.24 12.95 6.64
C THR A 85 10.23 11.68 5.77
N ILE A 86 11.36 10.97 5.68
CA ILE A 86 11.45 9.75 4.86
C ILE A 86 10.46 8.67 5.31
N ASP A 87 10.16 8.61 6.61
CA ASP A 87 9.22 7.64 7.16
C ASP A 87 7.77 7.95 6.68
N VAL A 88 7.42 9.23 6.50
CA VAL A 88 6.15 9.67 5.89
C VAL A 88 6.08 9.23 4.43
N TYR A 89 7.16 9.48 3.69
CA TYR A 89 7.22 9.10 2.29
C TYR A 89 7.12 7.58 2.09
N GLU A 90 7.77 6.79 2.95
CA GLU A 90 7.63 5.34 2.91
C GLU A 90 6.19 4.87 3.19
N LYS A 91 5.46 5.51 4.12
CA LYS A 91 4.03 5.22 4.33
C LYS A 91 3.23 5.45 3.04
N ILE A 92 3.49 6.54 2.33
CA ILE A 92 2.82 6.85 1.06
C ILE A 92 3.12 5.75 0.03
N LEU A 93 4.40 5.41 -0.15
CA LEU A 93 4.82 4.33 -1.05
C LEU A 93 4.16 2.98 -0.71
N CYS A 94 3.92 2.70 0.58
CA CYS A 94 3.23 1.51 1.05
C CYS A 94 1.69 1.54 0.88
N GLY A 95 1.09 2.66 0.44
CA GLY A 95 -0.33 2.76 0.14
C GLY A 95 -1.12 3.80 0.94
N ALA A 96 -0.48 4.56 1.83
CA ALA A 96 -1.16 5.61 2.56
C ALA A 96 -1.48 6.82 1.67
N SER A 97 -2.73 7.28 1.69
CA SER A 97 -3.15 8.56 1.11
C SER A 97 -2.91 9.72 2.07
N LEU A 98 -2.96 9.45 3.39
CA LEU A 98 -2.72 10.42 4.46
C LEU A 98 -1.81 9.80 5.52
N VAL A 99 -1.11 10.62 6.30
CA VAL A 99 -0.21 10.14 7.37
C VAL A 99 -0.48 10.88 8.68
N GLN A 100 -0.59 10.13 9.79
CA GLN A 100 -0.70 10.72 11.14
C GLN A 100 0.56 10.44 11.95
N VAL A 101 1.00 11.45 12.69
CA VAL A 101 2.22 11.41 13.49
C VAL A 101 1.86 11.69 14.94
N TYR A 102 2.24 10.78 15.85
CA TYR A 102 2.07 10.97 17.30
C TYR A 102 3.41 10.87 18.02
N THR A 103 3.95 9.66 18.19
CA THR A 103 5.16 9.43 19.00
C THR A 103 6.34 10.28 18.50
N GLY A 104 6.46 10.51 17.19
CA GLY A 104 7.43 11.44 16.63
C GLY A 104 7.32 12.87 17.17
N LEU A 105 6.11 13.39 17.37
CA LEU A 105 5.90 14.72 17.96
C LEU A 105 6.25 14.77 19.44
N VAL A 106 6.01 13.68 20.18
CA VAL A 106 6.39 13.60 21.60
C VAL A 106 7.90 13.74 21.76
N PHE A 107 8.69 13.06 20.92
CA PHE A 107 10.15 13.07 21.04
C PHE A 107 10.84 14.24 20.32
N ASN A 108 10.27 14.76 19.23
CA ASN A 108 10.94 15.77 18.39
C ASN A 108 10.26 17.14 18.42
N GLY A 109 9.15 17.26 19.15
CA GLY A 109 8.36 18.48 19.24
C GLY A 109 7.64 18.87 17.93
N PRO A 110 6.94 20.02 17.93
CA PRO A 110 6.13 20.46 16.79
C PRO A 110 6.95 20.87 15.56
N VAL A 111 8.25 21.12 15.72
CA VAL A 111 9.16 21.46 14.60
C VAL A 111 9.25 20.31 13.59
N LEU A 112 8.99 19.06 14.03
CA LEU A 112 8.96 17.90 13.15
C LEU A 112 7.97 18.07 11.98
N MET A 113 6.76 18.58 12.24
CA MET A 113 5.75 18.77 11.19
C MET A 113 6.21 19.77 10.12
N LYS A 114 6.80 20.89 10.53
CA LYS A 114 7.31 21.91 9.60
C LYS A 114 8.41 21.35 8.70
N ARG A 115 9.26 20.47 9.24
CA ARG A 115 10.31 19.79 8.48
C ARG A 115 9.73 18.81 7.47
N MET A 116 8.80 17.96 7.91
CA MET A 116 8.13 16.98 7.06
C MET A 116 7.45 17.65 5.85
N LEU A 117 6.69 18.71 6.09
CA LEU A 117 5.99 19.44 5.02
C LEU A 117 6.94 20.08 4.00
N ARG A 118 8.13 20.52 4.43
CA ARG A 118 9.13 21.15 3.55
C ARG A 118 9.88 20.14 2.69
N GLU A 119 10.20 18.99 3.27
CA GLU A 119 11.11 18.02 2.66
C GLU A 119 10.37 16.93 1.86
N LEU A 120 9.08 16.70 2.11
CA LEU A 120 8.34 15.59 1.50
C LEU A 120 8.31 15.64 -0.03
N GLY A 121 8.13 16.84 -0.61
CA GLY A 121 8.13 17.02 -2.07
C GLY A 121 9.46 16.60 -2.71
N GLN A 122 10.58 16.86 -2.04
CA GLN A 122 11.92 16.52 -2.55
C GLN A 122 12.13 15.01 -2.64
N HIS A 123 11.49 14.22 -1.77
CA HIS A 123 11.57 12.76 -1.86
C HIS A 123 10.75 12.23 -3.05
N SER A 124 9.54 12.76 -3.23
CA SER A 124 8.67 12.41 -4.37
C SER A 124 9.31 12.75 -5.72
N GLU A 125 9.92 13.94 -5.82
CA GLU A 125 10.58 14.41 -7.04
C GLU A 125 11.80 13.57 -7.40
N LYS A 126 12.58 13.13 -6.40
CA LYS A 126 13.76 12.28 -6.62
C LYS A 126 13.41 10.95 -7.26
N ASP A 127 12.24 10.40 -6.94
CA ASP A 127 11.75 9.15 -7.52
C ASP A 127 10.98 9.39 -8.85
N GLY A 128 10.94 10.63 -9.34
CA GLY A 128 10.37 10.97 -10.65
C GLY A 128 8.85 11.17 -10.65
N PHE A 129 8.20 11.20 -9.49
CA PHE A 129 6.76 11.46 -9.39
C PHE A 129 6.45 12.94 -9.56
N LYS A 130 5.43 13.26 -10.36
CA LYS A 130 4.94 14.64 -10.54
C LYS A 130 4.03 15.07 -9.41
N THR A 131 3.34 14.13 -8.78
CA THR A 131 2.46 14.37 -7.63
C THR A 131 2.64 13.27 -6.59
N LEU A 132 2.38 13.58 -5.32
CA LEU A 132 2.40 12.57 -4.25
C LEU A 132 1.36 11.46 -4.47
N GLN A 133 0.29 11.75 -5.21
CA GLN A 133 -0.74 10.76 -5.53
C GLN A 133 -0.19 9.62 -6.40
N GLU A 134 0.76 9.89 -7.29
CA GLU A 134 1.42 8.87 -8.12
C GLU A 134 2.27 7.90 -7.27
N ALA A 135 2.84 8.41 -6.17
CA ALA A 135 3.64 7.62 -5.24
C ALA A 135 2.81 6.67 -4.38
N VAL A 136 1.50 6.94 -4.19
CA VAL A 136 0.63 6.12 -3.32
C VAL A 136 0.63 4.67 -3.80
N GLY A 137 1.08 3.77 -2.93
CA GLY A 137 1.10 2.32 -3.19
C GLY A 137 2.11 1.86 -4.24
N PHE A 138 3.02 2.73 -4.69
CA PHE A 138 4.01 2.39 -5.71
C PHE A 138 4.87 1.19 -5.30
N LYS A 139 5.30 1.12 -4.03
CA LYS A 139 6.11 0.01 -3.53
C LYS A 139 5.37 -1.32 -3.58
N VAL A 140 4.05 -1.32 -3.33
CA VAL A 140 3.23 -2.55 -3.41
C VAL A 140 3.15 -3.05 -4.84
N ARG A 141 2.85 -2.13 -5.78
CA ARG A 141 2.78 -2.39 -7.21
C ARG A 141 4.10 -2.94 -7.75
N GLU A 142 5.21 -2.31 -7.37
CA GLU A 142 6.54 -2.69 -7.82
C GLU A 142 7.00 -4.03 -7.23
N GLU A 143 6.73 -4.29 -5.93
CA GLU A 143 7.00 -5.58 -5.31
C GLU A 143 6.22 -6.72 -6.02
N TYR A 144 4.95 -6.49 -6.37
CA TYR A 144 4.14 -7.46 -7.13
C TYR A 144 4.72 -7.71 -8.53
N ARG A 145 5.05 -6.63 -9.26
CA ARG A 145 5.66 -6.72 -10.60
C ARG A 145 6.97 -7.51 -10.58
N ILE A 146 7.82 -7.28 -9.59
CA ILE A 146 9.08 -8.02 -9.43
C ILE A 146 8.82 -9.50 -9.13
N GLY A 147 7.81 -9.81 -8.30
CA GLY A 147 7.40 -11.19 -8.05
C GLY A 147 7.03 -11.95 -9.32
N LEU A 148 6.24 -11.33 -10.21
CA LEU A 148 5.88 -11.93 -11.51
C LEU A 148 7.10 -12.23 -12.40
N LEU A 149 8.10 -11.34 -12.41
CA LEU A 149 9.34 -11.56 -13.15
C LEU A 149 10.17 -12.70 -12.55
N GLN A 150 10.18 -12.85 -11.22
CA GLN A 150 10.86 -13.95 -10.54
C GLN A 150 10.18 -15.30 -10.83
N ASP A 151 8.87 -15.28 -11.06
CA ASP A 151 8.09 -16.45 -11.49
C ASP A 151 8.25 -16.78 -12.99
N GLY A 152 9.11 -16.04 -13.71
CA GLY A 152 9.53 -16.35 -15.08
C GLY A 152 8.73 -15.66 -16.19
N MET A 153 7.85 -14.70 -15.86
CA MET A 153 7.18 -13.87 -16.88
C MET A 153 8.14 -12.90 -17.57
N THR A 154 7.89 -12.59 -18.84
CA THR A 154 8.63 -11.51 -19.52
C THR A 154 8.22 -10.14 -18.98
N PRO A 155 9.03 -9.08 -19.20
CA PRO A 155 8.67 -7.72 -18.84
C PRO A 155 7.32 -7.27 -19.43
N GLU A 156 7.03 -7.60 -20.69
CA GLU A 156 5.77 -7.25 -21.33
C GLU A 156 4.58 -8.00 -20.71
N GLU A 157 4.75 -9.28 -20.38
CA GLU A 157 3.73 -10.10 -19.72
C GLU A 157 3.45 -9.60 -18.29
N ALA A 158 4.50 -9.30 -17.52
CA ALA A 158 4.37 -8.77 -16.16
C ALA A 158 3.73 -7.37 -16.17
N GLU A 159 4.03 -6.52 -17.14
CA GLU A 159 3.41 -5.20 -17.29
C GLU A 159 1.93 -5.32 -17.66
N LEU A 160 1.59 -6.17 -18.63
CA LEU A 160 0.20 -6.44 -19.01
C LEU A 160 -0.60 -7.04 -17.86
N LEU A 161 -0.04 -7.99 -17.11
CA LEU A 161 -0.72 -8.60 -15.97
C LEU A 161 -0.81 -7.64 -14.78
N HIS A 162 0.20 -6.82 -14.53
CA HIS A 162 0.16 -5.77 -13.51
C HIS A 162 -0.95 -4.75 -13.83
N ILE A 163 -1.04 -4.29 -15.08
CA ILE A 163 -2.13 -3.43 -15.55
C ILE A 163 -3.47 -4.18 -15.48
N PHE A 164 -3.53 -5.45 -15.89
CA PHE A 164 -4.75 -6.22 -15.97
C PHE A 164 -5.29 -6.64 -14.61
N GLU A 165 -4.49 -7.18 -13.71
CA GLU A 165 -4.94 -7.60 -12.37
C GLU A 165 -5.26 -6.39 -11.50
N ILE A 166 -4.54 -5.26 -11.60
CA ILE A 166 -5.01 -3.98 -11.02
C ILE A 166 -6.38 -3.58 -11.58
N ASN A 167 -6.68 -3.91 -12.84
CA ASN A 167 -7.98 -3.66 -13.47
C ASN A 167 -9.02 -4.80 -13.34
N LYS A 168 -8.65 -6.03 -13.00
CA LYS A 168 -9.55 -7.20 -12.83
C LYS A 168 -10.06 -7.29 -11.40
N ILE A 169 -9.26 -6.81 -10.48
CA ILE A 169 -9.65 -6.25 -9.20
C ILE A 169 -10.83 -5.23 -9.31
N ILE A 170 -10.97 -4.51 -10.44
CA ILE A 170 -12.10 -3.61 -10.71
C ILE A 170 -13.35 -4.39 -11.15
N SER A 171 -13.22 -5.63 -11.62
CA SER A 171 -14.33 -6.43 -12.19
C SER A 171 -14.84 -7.58 -11.30
N GLN A 172 -14.37 -7.72 -10.06
CA GLN A 172 -14.88 -8.71 -9.10
C GLN A 172 -16.30 -8.41 -8.56
N THR A 173 -17.21 -7.95 -9.43
CA THR A 173 -18.65 -7.83 -9.17
C THR A 173 -19.51 -8.69 -10.11
N PHE A 174 -18.97 -9.39 -11.12
CA PHE A 174 -19.81 -10.22 -11.99
C PHE A 174 -19.33 -11.66 -12.14
N ASN A 175 -20.00 -12.53 -11.39
CA ASN A 175 -20.01 -13.98 -11.57
C ASN A 175 -20.85 -14.34 -12.82
N CYS A 176 -20.40 -13.97 -14.02
CA CYS A 176 -21.10 -14.27 -15.28
C CYS A 176 -20.12 -14.81 -16.33
N PRO A 177 -20.28 -16.07 -16.80
CA PRO A 177 -19.35 -16.71 -17.75
C PRO A 177 -19.41 -16.10 -19.18
N ILE A 178 -20.19 -15.05 -19.41
CA ILE A 178 -20.30 -14.37 -20.72
C ILE A 178 -19.24 -13.27 -20.86
N PHE A 179 -18.69 -12.73 -19.76
CA PHE A 179 -17.78 -11.57 -19.82
C PHE A 179 -16.34 -11.92 -20.19
N VAL A 180 -15.91 -13.17 -19.95
CA VAL A 180 -14.57 -13.67 -20.34
C VAL A 180 -14.44 -13.79 -21.87
N PHE A 181 -15.56 -13.91 -22.59
CA PHE A 181 -15.56 -14.04 -24.06
C PHE A 181 -15.42 -12.70 -24.79
N LEU A 182 -15.85 -11.58 -24.20
CA LEU A 182 -15.76 -10.27 -24.85
C LEU A 182 -14.36 -9.63 -24.74
N LEU A 183 -13.62 -9.89 -23.67
CA LEU A 183 -12.26 -9.35 -23.55
C LEU A 183 -11.23 -10.04 -24.45
N TYR A 184 -11.43 -11.33 -24.75
CA TYR A 184 -10.62 -12.03 -25.75
C TYR A 184 -10.85 -11.49 -27.17
N HIS A 185 -12.06 -10.97 -27.47
CA HIS A 185 -12.34 -10.35 -28.77
C HIS A 185 -11.79 -8.93 -28.89
N LEU A 186 -11.74 -8.14 -27.81
CA LEU A 186 -11.13 -6.81 -27.83
C LEU A 186 -9.59 -6.84 -27.90
N LEU A 187 -8.94 -7.86 -27.32
CA LEU A 187 -7.49 -8.04 -27.45
C LEU A 187 -7.07 -8.62 -28.82
N CYS A 188 -7.94 -9.34 -29.53
CA CYS A 188 -7.66 -9.77 -30.91
C CYS A 188 -7.88 -8.66 -31.96
N ILE A 189 -8.62 -7.58 -31.65
CA ILE A 189 -8.86 -6.49 -32.61
C ILE A 189 -7.68 -5.49 -32.62
N SER A 190 -6.94 -5.34 -31.53
CA SER A 190 -5.73 -4.50 -31.49
C SER A 190 -4.50 -5.13 -32.15
N SER A 191 -4.46 -6.45 -32.35
CA SER A 191 -3.40 -7.14 -33.11
C SER A 191 -3.68 -7.22 -34.62
N LEU A 192 -4.90 -6.94 -35.09
CA LEU A 192 -5.25 -6.96 -36.52
C LEU A 192 -5.13 -5.59 -37.23
N LEU A 193 -4.92 -4.50 -36.50
CA LEU A 193 -4.81 -3.14 -37.06
C LEU A 193 -3.37 -2.69 -37.39
N LEU A 194 -2.37 -3.57 -37.19
CA LEU A 194 -0.95 -3.29 -37.48
C LEU A 194 -0.38 -4.04 -38.69
N ILE A 195 -1.20 -4.75 -39.47
CA ILE A 195 -0.76 -5.41 -40.72
C ILE A 195 -1.69 -5.03 -41.89
N LYS A 196 -1.86 -3.73 -42.19
CA LYS A 196 -2.25 -3.23 -43.52
C LYS A 196 -1.76 -1.80 -43.73
N LYS A 197 -0.44 -1.60 -43.77
CA LYS A 197 0.19 -0.45 -44.43
C LYS A 197 1.63 -0.82 -44.84
N LYS A 198 1.72 -1.70 -45.83
CA LYS A 198 2.90 -1.91 -46.69
C LYS A 198 2.49 -2.75 -47.90
N VAL A 199 1.78 -2.12 -48.82
CA VAL A 199 2.00 -2.10 -50.28
C VAL A 199 1.45 -0.77 -50.76
#